data_AF-A0A7W9UW05-F1
#
_entry.id   AF-A0A7W9UW05-F1
#
_cell.length_a   1.000
_cell.length_b   1.000
_cell.length_c   1.000
_cell.angle_alpha   90.00
_cell.angle_beta   90.00
_cell.angle_gamma   90.00
#
_symmetry.space_group_name_H-M   'P 1'
#
loop_
_entity.id
_entity.type
_entity.pdbx_description
1 polymer ?
#
loop_
_entity_poly.entity_id
_entity_poly.type
_entity_poly.pdbx_seq_one_letter_code
_entity_poly.pdbx_strand_id
1 'polypeptide(L)' 'MVFELVESAQARWRAITGAHLVPLVSAGAFFENGHRIERPKRTAT' A
#
# COMPACT_ATOMS: atom_id res chain seq x y z
N MET A 1 -3.74 4.43 -8.02
CA MET A 1 -3.84 3.01 -8.46
C MET A 1 -2.51 2.29 -8.19
N VAL A 2 -2.47 0.95 -8.19
CA VAL A 2 -1.34 0.09 -7.75
C VAL A 2 0.04 0.57 -8.21
N PHE A 3 0.20 0.95 -9.48
CA PHE A 3 1.47 1.36 -10.07
C PHE A 3 2.07 2.60 -9.38
N GLU A 4 1.30 3.67 -9.20
CA GLU A 4 1.74 4.92 -8.55
C GLU A 4 2.12 4.75 -7.07
N LEU A 5 1.43 3.87 -6.36
CA LEU A 5 1.74 3.55 -4.96
C LEU A 5 3.03 2.76 -4.84
N VAL A 6 3.22 1.80 -5.75
CA VAL A 6 4.45 1.00 -5.86
C VAL A 6 5.65 1.90 -6.19
N GLU A 7 5.50 2.79 -7.17
CA GLU A 7 6.52 3.79 -7.55
C GLU A 7 6.86 4.71 -6.37
N SER A 8 5.86 5.25 -5.66
CA SER A 8 6.08 6.16 -4.53
C SER A 8 6.82 5.48 -3.36
N ALA A 9 6.43 4.25 -3.02
CA ALA A 9 7.07 3.50 -1.95
C ALA A 9 8.49 3.04 -2.33
N GLN A 10 8.71 2.65 -3.59
CA GLN A 10 10.05 2.33 -4.10
C GLN A 10 10.96 3.57 -4.14
N ALA A 11 10.42 4.74 -4.53
CA ALA A 11 11.18 5.99 -4.52
C ALA A 11 11.57 6.42 -3.10
N ARG A 12 10.68 6.21 -2.12
CA ARG A 12 10.89 6.58 -0.72
C ARG A 12 11.82 5.62 0.02
N TRP A 13 11.71 4.32 -0.21
CA TRP A 13 12.38 3.27 0.56
C TRP A 13 13.29 2.36 -0.27
N ARG A 14 13.93 2.89 -1.33
CA ARG A 14 14.91 2.33 -2.30
C ARG A 14 15.36 0.85 -2.24
N ALA A 15 15.51 0.25 -1.06
CA ALA A 15 15.66 -1.18 -0.85
C ALA A 15 14.37 -2.01 -1.06
N ILE A 16 13.19 -1.39 -1.06
CA ILE A 16 11.89 -2.07 -1.20
C ILE A 16 11.37 -1.90 -2.63
N THR A 17 11.29 -3.00 -3.37
CA THR A 17 10.86 -3.04 -4.78
C THR A 17 9.36 -3.31 -4.94
N GLY A 18 8.81 -3.00 -6.11
CA GLY A 18 7.40 -3.23 -6.42
C GLY A 18 6.91 -4.68 -6.23
N ALA A 19 7.77 -5.68 -6.43
CA ALA A 19 7.43 -7.09 -6.19
C ALA A 19 6.99 -7.37 -4.74
N HIS A 20 7.55 -6.64 -3.77
CA HIS A 20 7.18 -6.76 -2.35
C HIS A 20 5.91 -5.97 -2.01
N LEU A 21 5.60 -4.94 -2.77
CA LEU A 21 4.53 -3.99 -2.49
C LEU A 21 3.21 -4.35 -3.18
N VAL A 22 3.28 -4.95 -4.39
CA VAL A 22 2.12 -5.39 -5.17
C VAL A 22 1.17 -6.30 -4.37
N PRO A 23 1.64 -7.30 -3.60
CA PRO A 23 0.75 -8.14 -2.79
C PRO A 23 -0.01 -7.36 -1.70
N LEU A 24 0.63 -6.35 -1.10
CA LEU A 24 0.02 -5.54 -0.03
C LEU A 24 -1.10 -4.64 -0.57
N VAL A 25 -0.86 -4.01 -1.73
CA VAL A 25 -1.88 -3.20 -2.39
C VAL A 25 -3.01 -4.09 -2.94
N SER A 26 -2.68 -5.26 -3.49
CA SER A 26 -3.67 -6.23 -3.97
C SER A 26 -4.53 -6.82 -2.84
N ALA A 27 -3.99 -6.93 -1.62
CA ALA A 27 -4.74 -7.33 -0.43
C ALA A 27 -5.71 -6.23 0.08
N GLY A 28 -5.77 -5.07 -0.59
CA GLY A 28 -6.67 -3.97 -0.24
C GLY A 28 -6.19 -3.12 0.94
N ALA A 29 -4.87 -3.06 1.19
CA ALA A 29 -4.32 -2.07 2.10
C ALA A 29 -4.47 -0.67 1.49
N PHE A 30 -5.18 0.21 2.19
CA PHE A 30 -5.33 1.60 1.78
C PHE A 30 -4.08 2.38 2.18
N PHE A 31 -3.62 3.28 1.32
CA PHE A 31 -2.49 4.17 1.62
C PHE A 31 -2.92 5.60 1.33
N GLU A 32 -2.69 6.49 2.28
CA GLU A 32 -2.92 7.93 2.13
C GLU A 32 -1.61 8.65 2.49
N ASN A 33 -1.16 9.56 1.63
CA ASN A 33 0.10 10.31 1.81
C ASN A 33 1.33 9.42 2.08
N GLY A 34 1.34 8.19 1.56
CA GLY A 34 2.42 7.21 1.78
C GLY A 34 2.35 6.44 3.10
N HIS A 35 1.33 6.67 3.93
CA HIS A 35 1.09 5.94 5.17
C HIS A 35 0.04 4.84 4.96
N ARG A 36 0.33 3.62 5.44
CA ARG A 36 -0.63 2.50 5.45
C ARG A 36 -1.80 2.85 6.38
N ILE A 37 -2.99 2.97 5.82
CA ILE A 37 -4.25 3.08 6.54
C ILE A 37 -4.75 1.66 6.83
N GLU A 38 -4.82 1.32 8.11
CA GLU A 38 -5.54 0.13 8.56
C GLU A 38 -7.02 0.31 8.20
N ARG A 39 -7.60 -0.66 7.48
CA ARG A 39 -9.03 -0.61 7.15
C ARG A 39 -9.80 -0.49 8.47
N PRO A 40 -10.72 0.49 8.65
CA PRO A 40 -11.62 0.43 9.79
C PRO A 40 -12.31 -0.92 9.70
N LYS A 41 -12.12 -1.75 10.73
CA LYS A 41 -12.77 -3.05 10.85
C LYS A 41 -14.25 -2.76 10.60
N ARG A 42 -14.79 -3.27 9.49
CA ARG A 42 -16.21 -3.16 9.21
C ARG A 42 -16.87 -3.89 10.38
N THR A 43 -17.35 -3.15 11.37
CA THR A 43 -18.21 -3.69 12.42
C THR A 43 -19.44 -4.17 11.67
N ALA A 44 -19.43 -5.45 11.31
CA ALA A 44 -20.64 -6.11 10.86
C ALA A 44 -21.56 -6.12 12.07
N THR A 45 -22.65 -5.37 11.94
CA THR A 45 -23.80 -5.34 12.83
C THR A 45 -24.32 -6.75 13.11
#